data_AF-A0A3N5N148-F1
#
_entry.id   AF-A0A3N5N148-F1
#
_cell.length_a   1.000
_cell.length_b   1.000
_cell.length_c   1.000
_cell.angle_alpha   90.00
_cell.angle_beta   90.00
_cell.angle_gamma   90.00
#
_symmetry.space_group_name_H-M   'P 1'
#
loop_
_entity.id
_entity.type
_entity.pdbx_description
1 polymer ?
#
loop_
_entity_poly.entity_id
_entity_poly.type
_entity_poly.pdbx_seq_one_letter_code
_entity_poly.pdbx_strand_id
1 'polypeptide(L)'
;YMTVCRPLGDYWDRIQESLRLLNTRRSAIRITLVKGLNDFTPERYAAIVQDAGARFVEIKGYMYLGYSRNRLARENMPEHAEVRSFAEKIAAACDYRFKDENKLSRVVVLERMT
;
A
#
# COMPACT_ATOMS: atom_id res chain seq x y z
N TYR A 1 10.16 -6.40 -0.60
CA TYR A 1 10.89 -5.31 -1.30
C TYR A 1 11.74 -5.85 -2.46
N MET A 2 12.80 -6.64 -2.21
CA MET A 2 13.71 -7.13 -3.26
C MET A 2 13.00 -7.85 -4.43
N THR A 3 12.13 -8.81 -4.16
CA THR A 3 11.41 -9.58 -5.19
C THR A 3 10.45 -8.71 -6.01
N VAL A 4 9.71 -7.84 -5.34
CA VAL A 4 8.61 -7.06 -5.93
C VAL A 4 9.12 -5.84 -6.70
N CYS A 5 10.06 -5.10 -6.09
CA CYS A 5 10.57 -3.83 -6.58
C CYS A 5 11.85 -3.97 -7.42
N ARG A 6 12.60 -5.07 -7.27
CA ARG A 6 13.87 -5.35 -7.98
C ARG A 6 14.81 -4.14 -8.02
N PRO A 7 15.17 -3.57 -6.84
CA PRO A 7 16.05 -2.41 -6.78
C PRO A 7 17.47 -2.78 -7.23
N LEU A 8 18.28 -1.78 -7.59
CA LEU A 8 19.70 -1.97 -7.95
C LEU A 8 20.59 -2.38 -6.76
N GLY A 9 20.10 -2.19 -5.54
CA GLY A 9 20.75 -2.55 -4.29
C GLY A 9 19.73 -2.52 -3.15
N ASP A 10 20.14 -2.93 -1.95
CA ASP A 10 19.27 -2.79 -0.79
C ASP A 10 19.28 -1.34 -0.30
N TYR A 11 18.20 -0.62 -0.60
CA TYR A 11 17.99 0.77 -0.18
C TYR A 11 16.86 0.88 0.86
N TRP A 12 16.51 -0.21 1.53
CA TRP A 12 15.35 -0.23 2.42
C TRP A 12 15.42 0.82 3.53
N ASP A 13 16.58 1.00 4.17
CA ASP A 13 16.75 1.99 5.24
C ASP A 13 16.55 3.42 4.76
N ARG A 14 17.01 3.74 3.54
CA ARG A 14 16.80 5.06 2.92
C ARG A 14 15.33 5.31 2.59
N ILE A 15 14.59 4.26 2.22
CA ILE A 15 13.14 4.36 2.02
C ILE A 15 12.44 4.65 3.35
N GLN A 16 12.83 3.96 4.43
CA GLN A 16 12.29 4.19 5.77
C GLN A 16 12.56 5.63 6.25
N GLU A 17 13.78 6.13 6.04
CA GLU A 17 14.13 7.53 6.33
C GLU A 17 13.28 8.52 5.53
N SER A 18 13.12 8.30 4.23
CA SER A 18 12.29 9.16 3.38
C SER A 18 10.82 9.16 3.80
N LEU A 19 10.29 8.02 4.25
CA LEU A 19 8.91 7.90 4.70
C LEU A 19 8.65 8.68 5.99
N ARG A 20 9.59 8.69 6.94
CA ARG A 20 9.48 9.48 8.19
C ARG A 20 9.38 10.98 7.96
N LEU A 21 9.86 11.49 6.82
CA LEU A 21 9.77 12.91 6.46
C LEU A 21 8.35 13.34 6.01
N LEU A 22 7.41 12.40 5.84
CA LEU A 22 6.07 12.68 5.32
C LEU A 22 5.13 13.33 6.33
N ASN A 23 5.42 13.26 7.63
CA ASN A 23 4.59 13.84 8.69
C ASN A 23 4.61 15.39 8.73
N THR A 24 5.54 16.02 8.01
CA THR A 24 5.77 17.48 8.03
C THR A 24 4.82 18.29 7.14
N ARG A 25 4.02 17.62 6.31
CA ARG A 25 3.15 18.23 5.30
C ARG A 25 1.99 17.30 4.94
N ARG A 26 1.00 17.83 4.22
CA ARG A 26 -0.04 16.99 3.61
C ARG A 26 0.60 15.98 2.65
N SER A 27 0.49 14.70 2.98
CA SER A 27 1.20 13.62 2.30
C SER A 27 0.30 12.40 2.11
N ALA A 28 0.68 11.53 1.17
CA ALA A 28 0.01 10.27 0.95
C ALA A 28 1.03 9.15 0.66
N ILE A 29 0.75 7.95 1.15
CA ILE A 29 1.46 6.72 0.76
C ILE A 29 0.52 5.91 -0.13
N ARG A 30 1.00 5.49 -1.31
CA ARG A 30 0.25 4.55 -2.15
C ARG A 30 0.89 3.18 -2.13
N ILE A 31 0.11 2.19 -1.72
CA ILE A 31 0.45 0.77 -1.75
C ILE A 31 -0.24 0.16 -2.96
N THR A 32 0.53 -0.28 -3.95
CA THR A 32 -0.01 -1.10 -5.03
C THR A 32 -0.03 -2.56 -4.59
N LEU A 33 -1.22 -3.09 -4.29
CA LEU A 33 -1.44 -4.45 -3.82
C LEU A 33 -1.48 -5.42 -5.00
N VAL A 34 -0.62 -6.43 -4.97
CA VAL A 34 -0.47 -7.46 -5.99
C VAL A 34 -0.71 -8.81 -5.32
N LYS A 35 -1.74 -9.52 -5.78
CA LYS A 35 -2.16 -10.79 -5.19
C LYS A 35 -1.07 -11.85 -5.32
N GLY A 36 -0.78 -12.55 -4.23
CA GLY A 36 0.27 -13.56 -4.10
C GLY A 36 1.70 -13.01 -4.07
N LEU A 37 1.90 -11.70 -3.96
CA LEU A 37 3.23 -11.06 -4.04
C LEU A 37 3.52 -10.08 -2.92
N ASN A 38 2.54 -9.29 -2.48
CA ASN A 38 2.71 -8.35 -1.37
C ASN A 38 1.43 -8.15 -0.54
N ASP A 39 0.46 -9.03 -0.70
CA ASP A 39 -0.82 -9.10 0.00
C ASP A 39 -0.76 -9.91 1.30
N PHE A 40 0.38 -9.84 2.00
CA PHE A 40 0.62 -10.52 3.27
C PHE A 40 1.18 -9.55 4.32
N THR A 41 1.07 -9.93 5.60
CA THR A 41 1.57 -9.15 6.76
C THR A 41 1.08 -7.69 6.79
N PRO A 42 -0.24 -7.41 6.72
CA PRO A 42 -0.77 -6.04 6.77
C PRO A 42 -0.33 -5.25 8.01
N GLU A 43 0.01 -5.92 9.10
CA GLU A 43 0.53 -5.35 10.35
C GLU A 43 1.91 -4.71 10.15
N ARG A 44 2.74 -5.27 9.26
CA ARG A 44 4.02 -4.66 8.89
C ARG A 44 3.82 -3.41 8.04
N TYR A 45 2.80 -3.39 7.18
CA TYR A 45 2.41 -2.18 6.46
C TYR A 45 1.89 -1.12 7.42
N ALA A 46 1.07 -1.51 8.41
CA ALA A 46 0.55 -0.64 9.45
C ALA A 46 1.68 0.03 10.23
N ALA A 47 2.71 -0.71 10.64
CA ALA A 47 3.89 -0.17 11.31
C ALA A 47 4.63 0.90 10.48
N ILE A 48 4.85 0.64 9.18
CA ILE A 48 5.50 1.59 8.27
C ILE A 48 4.64 2.86 8.11
N VAL A 49 3.33 2.68 7.91
CA VAL A 49 2.37 3.77 7.76
C VAL A 49 2.27 4.63 9.02
N GLN A 50 2.30 3.99 10.20
CA GLN A 50 2.30 4.65 11.49
C GLN A 50 3.55 5.52 11.67
N ASP A 51 4.75 4.94 11.44
CA ASP A 51 6.03 5.63 11.56
C ASP A 51 6.17 6.80 10.56
N ALA A 52 5.74 6.58 9.31
CA ALA A 52 5.76 7.61 8.27
C ALA A 52 4.87 8.80 8.62
N GLY A 53 3.77 8.54 9.32
CA GLY A 53 2.83 9.55 9.76
C GLY A 53 2.12 10.33 8.67
N ALA A 54 2.02 9.75 7.47
CA ALA A 54 1.38 10.37 6.32
C ALA A 54 -0.10 10.71 6.57
N ARG A 55 -0.63 11.73 5.89
CA ARG A 55 -2.05 12.10 6.10
C ARG A 55 -3.01 11.04 5.53
N PHE A 56 -2.67 10.48 4.37
CA PHE A 56 -3.49 9.50 3.66
C PHE A 56 -2.71 8.25 3.29
N VAL A 57 -3.41 7.12 3.21
CA VAL A 57 -2.87 5.88 2.63
C VAL A 57 -3.84 5.35 1.60
N GLU A 58 -3.37 5.18 0.37
CA GLU A 58 -4.13 4.59 -0.73
C GLU A 58 -3.69 3.14 -0.91
N ILE A 59 -4.55 2.18 -0.60
CA ILE A 59 -4.35 0.78 -0.93
C ILE A 59 -5.07 0.55 -2.25
N LYS A 60 -4.31 0.35 -3.32
CA LYS A 60 -4.83 0.19 -4.68
C LYS A 60 -4.45 -1.17 -5.25
N GLY A 61 -5.43 -1.91 -5.74
CA GLY A 61 -5.19 -3.14 -6.48
C GLY A 61 -4.36 -2.88 -7.73
N TYR A 62 -3.37 -3.73 -7.96
CA TYR A 62 -2.73 -3.87 -9.26
C TYR A 62 -3.80 -4.08 -10.33
N MET A 63 -3.57 -3.53 -11.52
CA MET A 63 -4.44 -3.69 -12.70
C MET A 63 -3.62 -4.28 -13.84
N TYR A 64 -4.16 -5.31 -14.52
CA TYR A 64 -3.45 -6.06 -15.57
C TYR A 64 -3.33 -5.25 -16.89
N LEU A 65 -2.42 -4.27 -16.91
CA LEU A 65 -2.28 -3.27 -17.98
C LEU A 65 -0.81 -3.03 -18.36
N GLY A 66 -0.56 -2.68 -19.62
CA GLY A 66 0.74 -2.23 -20.12
C GLY A 66 1.88 -3.24 -19.92
N TYR A 67 3.07 -2.72 -19.62
CA TYR A 67 4.30 -3.52 -19.50
C TYR A 67 4.28 -4.55 -18.35
N SER A 68 3.41 -4.35 -17.35
CA SER A 68 3.30 -5.27 -16.22
C SER A 68 2.91 -6.70 -16.63
N ARG A 69 2.23 -6.84 -17.79
CA ARG A 69 1.81 -8.13 -18.36
C ARG A 69 2.97 -9.05 -18.72
N ASN A 70 4.18 -8.51 -18.90
CA ASN A 70 5.38 -9.30 -19.16
C ASN A 70 5.95 -9.98 -17.89
N ARG A 71 5.43 -9.62 -16.71
CA ARG A 71 5.96 -10.06 -15.41
C ARG A 71 4.90 -10.60 -14.47
N LEU A 72 3.66 -10.14 -14.59
CA LEU A 72 2.54 -10.48 -13.74
C LEU A 72 1.41 -11.04 -14.60
N ALA A 73 0.62 -11.94 -14.03
CA ALA A 73 -0.54 -12.54 -14.66
C ALA A 73 -1.83 -11.83 -14.22
N ARG A 74 -2.95 -12.16 -14.87
CA ARG A 74 -4.25 -11.56 -14.54
C ARG A 74 -4.71 -11.96 -13.14
N GLU A 75 -4.31 -13.12 -12.67
CA GLU A 75 -4.60 -13.69 -11.35
C GLU A 75 -3.90 -12.90 -10.23
N ASN A 76 -2.84 -12.14 -10.56
CA ASN A 76 -2.20 -11.23 -9.60
C ASN A 76 -3.01 -9.94 -9.38
N MET A 77 -4.07 -9.70 -10.16
CA MET A 77 -4.97 -8.56 -10.03
C MET A 77 -5.99 -8.83 -8.91
N PRO A 78 -5.85 -8.23 -7.71
CA PRO A 78 -6.78 -8.51 -6.61
C PRO A 78 -8.16 -7.94 -6.92
N GLU A 79 -9.21 -8.64 -6.51
CA GLU A 79 -10.56 -8.10 -6.50
C GLU A 79 -10.71 -6.98 -5.47
N HIS A 80 -11.69 -6.09 -5.67
CA HIS A 80 -11.87 -4.95 -4.77
C HIS A 80 -12.11 -5.37 -3.31
N ALA A 81 -12.83 -6.47 -3.09
CA ALA A 81 -13.05 -7.03 -1.76
C ALA A 81 -11.74 -7.46 -1.06
N GLU A 82 -10.76 -7.95 -1.83
CA GLU A 82 -9.45 -8.33 -1.31
C GLU A 82 -8.64 -7.08 -0.92
N VAL A 83 -8.69 -6.03 -1.75
CA VAL A 83 -8.10 -4.71 -1.45
C VAL A 83 -8.72 -4.12 -0.17
N ARG A 84 -10.05 -4.16 -0.07
CA ARG A 84 -10.80 -3.69 1.10
C ARG A 84 -10.43 -4.43 2.37
N SER A 85 -10.42 -5.76 2.32
CA SER A 85 -10.03 -6.59 3.47
C SER A 85 -8.59 -6.31 3.93
N PHE A 86 -7.67 -6.12 2.99
CA PHE A 86 -6.27 -5.79 3.32
C PHE A 86 -6.15 -4.40 3.96
N ALA A 87 -6.86 -3.41 3.43
CA ALA A 87 -6.90 -2.05 3.99
C ALA A 87 -7.48 -2.03 5.41
N GLU A 88 -8.54 -2.80 5.67
CA GLU A 88 -9.14 -2.92 7.01
C GLU A 88 -8.18 -3.56 8.02
N LYS A 89 -7.42 -4.58 7.62
CA LYS A 89 -6.39 -5.18 8.48
C LYS A 89 -5.26 -4.21 8.80
N ILE A 90 -4.86 -3.35 7.85
CA ILE A 90 -3.90 -2.27 8.12
C ILE A 90 -4.49 -1.29 9.14
N ALA A 91 -5.71 -0.80 8.88
CA ALA A 91 -6.39 0.18 9.75
C ALA A 91 -6.62 -0.35 11.18
N ALA A 92 -6.85 -1.66 11.34
CA ALA A 92 -7.00 -2.29 12.66
C ALA A 92 -5.70 -2.32 13.47
N ALA A 93 -4.54 -2.08 12.85
CA ALA A 93 -3.22 -2.18 13.46
C ALA A 93 -2.45 -0.85 13.54
N CYS A 94 -3.08 0.29 13.23
CA CYS A 94 -2.49 1.62 13.35
C CYS A 94 -3.55 2.72 13.53
N ASP A 95 -3.11 3.98 13.74
CA ASP A 95 -3.99 5.13 13.99
C ASP A 95 -4.57 5.72 12.68
N TYR A 96 -5.14 4.86 11.83
CA TYR A 96 -5.76 5.23 10.57
C TYR A 96 -7.15 4.63 10.46
N ARG A 97 -8.10 5.41 9.94
CA ARG A 97 -9.48 4.98 9.72
C ARG A 97 -9.80 4.94 8.23
N PHE A 98 -10.78 4.12 7.87
CA PHE A 98 -11.38 4.17 6.54
C PHE A 98 -11.90 5.59 6.24
N LYS A 99 -11.57 6.10 5.05
CA LYS A 99 -12.04 7.40 4.55
C LYS A 99 -13.02 7.24 3.39
N ASP A 100 -12.60 6.56 2.33
CA ASP A 100 -13.38 6.42 1.10
C ASP A 100 -12.87 5.24 0.24
N GLU A 101 -13.63 4.84 -0.77
CA GLU A 101 -13.25 3.81 -1.73
C GLU A 101 -13.78 4.08 -3.15
N ASN A 102 -13.09 3.53 -4.14
CA ASN A 102 -13.59 3.48 -5.51
C ASN A 102 -13.43 2.07 -6.08
N LYS A 103 -14.57 1.37 -6.23
CA LYS A 103 -14.62 -0.02 -6.70
C LYS A 103 -14.09 -0.20 -8.12
N LEU A 104 -14.39 0.73 -9.03
CA LEU A 104 -13.92 0.67 -10.43
C LEU A 104 -12.40 0.75 -10.53
N SER A 105 -11.78 1.56 -9.67
CA SER A 105 -10.33 1.73 -9.58
C SER A 105 -9.65 0.76 -8.61
N ARG A 106 -10.43 -0.13 -7.96
CA ARG A 106 -10.00 -1.08 -6.93
C ARG A 106 -9.13 -0.41 -5.86
N VAL A 107 -9.59 0.71 -5.29
CA VAL A 107 -8.81 1.49 -4.33
C VAL A 107 -9.60 1.79 -3.07
N VAL A 108 -8.92 1.73 -1.93
CA VAL A 108 -9.40 2.14 -0.62
C VAL A 108 -8.45 3.19 -0.05
N VAL A 109 -9.02 4.25 0.51
CA VAL A 109 -8.29 5.34 1.14
C VAL A 109 -8.49 5.27 2.64
N LEU A 110 -7.38 5.28 3.38
CA LEU A 110 -7.32 5.48 4.82
C LEU A 110 -6.87 6.90 5.13
N GLU A 111 -7.32 7.44 6.26
CA GLU A 111 -6.93 8.75 6.77
C GLU A 111 -6.43 8.62 8.21
N ARG A 112 -5.33 9.31 8.51
CA ARG A 112 -4.79 9.34 9.87
C ARG A 112 -5.80 9.95 10.85
N MET A 113 -6.03 9.27 11.97
CA MET A 113 -6.82 9.77 13.08
C MET A 113 -6.03 10.91 13.76
N THR A 114 -6.66 12.09 13.87
CA THR A 114 -6.14 13.25 14.61
C THR A 114 -6.55 13.18 16.07
#